data_AF-A0A238ZMK1-F1
#
_entry.id   AF-A0A238ZMK1-F1
#
_cell.length_a   1.000
_cell.length_b   1.000
_cell.length_c   1.000
_cell.angle_alpha   90.00
_cell.angle_beta   90.00
_cell.angle_gamma   90.00
#
_symmetry.space_group_name_H-M   'P 1'
#
loop_
_entity.id
_entity.type
_entity.pdbx_description
1 polymer ?
#
loop_
_entity_poly.entity_id
_entity_poly.type
_entity_poly.pdbx_seq_one_letter_code
_entity_poly.pdbx_strand_id
1 'polypeptide(L)'
;MASTDRPGEYDSDGMTAPILGEPRKYTSHDAAMAARVSPQFAHRYWLASGYAVVDDNAVEFTESDVAALRLMAGYIAQGIATEHGLLQVIRLMGRTLSRLVESQVDVVLERLDDPDPSDTGPARQRIRAGRTAVTSRRPGGIDGCADHVVSPRPRW
;
A
#
# COMPACT_ATOMS: atom_id res chain seq x y z
N MET A 1 -30.75 39.47 12.81
CA MET A 1 -30.99 38.04 13.03
C MET A 1 -29.85 37.29 12.37
N ALA A 2 -28.87 36.85 13.16
CA ALA A 2 -27.75 36.06 12.66
C ALA A 2 -28.23 34.63 12.42
N SER A 3 -28.18 34.19 11.17
CA SER A 3 -28.41 32.79 10.79
C SER A 3 -27.21 32.00 11.26
N THR A 4 -27.38 31.23 12.34
CA THR A 4 -26.40 30.24 12.78
C THR A 4 -26.41 29.11 11.76
N ASP A 5 -25.53 29.23 10.77
CA ASP A 5 -25.12 28.12 9.92
C ASP A 5 -24.48 27.07 10.83
N ARG A 6 -25.18 25.96 11.00
CA ARG A 6 -24.72 24.83 11.79
C ARG A 6 -23.67 24.13 10.94
N PRO A 7 -22.40 24.02 11.35
CA PRO A 7 -21.40 23.34 10.54
C PRO A 7 -21.87 21.92 10.25
N GLY A 8 -21.90 21.61 8.95
CA GLY A 8 -22.47 20.39 8.40
C GLY A 8 -22.06 19.15 9.16
N GLU A 9 -23.06 18.41 9.56
CA GLU A 9 -22.98 17.00 9.89
C GLU A 9 -22.18 16.31 8.78
N TYR A 10 -20.94 15.90 9.10
CA TYR A 10 -20.11 15.13 8.20
C TYR A 10 -20.78 13.77 8.07
N ASP A 11 -21.54 13.59 6.98
CA ASP A 11 -22.10 12.31 6.62
C ASP A 11 -20.95 11.30 6.47
N SER A 12 -20.85 10.38 7.43
CA SER A 12 -19.84 9.33 7.45
C SER A 12 -19.93 8.37 6.26
N ASP A 13 -20.97 8.49 5.44
CA ASP A 13 -21.16 7.77 4.17
C ASP A 13 -20.28 8.32 3.01
N GLY A 14 -19.68 9.50 3.17
CA GLY A 14 -18.77 10.09 2.17
C GLY A 14 -17.38 9.45 2.08
N MET A 15 -17.01 8.59 3.02
CA MET A 15 -15.68 7.96 3.09
C MET A 15 -15.55 6.70 2.20
N THR A 16 -16.66 6.24 1.61
CA THR A 16 -16.71 5.06 0.74
C THR A 16 -16.74 5.37 -0.75
N ALA A 17 -16.60 6.65 -1.14
CA ALA A 17 -16.35 6.98 -2.53
C ALA A 17 -15.08 6.24 -3.00
N PRO A 18 -15.10 5.55 -4.14
CA PRO A 18 -13.94 4.83 -4.62
C PRO A 18 -12.76 5.80 -4.68
N ILE A 19 -11.66 5.43 -4.03
CA ILE A 19 -10.43 6.25 -3.92
C ILE A 19 -9.92 6.70 -5.31
N LEU A 20 -10.28 5.95 -6.36
CA LEU A 20 -9.94 6.24 -7.75
C LEU A 20 -11.16 6.59 -8.64
N GLY A 21 -12.34 6.82 -8.07
CA GLY A 21 -13.53 7.30 -8.78
C GLY A 21 -14.27 6.27 -9.65
N GLU A 22 -13.69 5.10 -9.91
CA GLU A 22 -14.33 4.07 -10.74
C GLU A 22 -15.16 3.07 -9.92
N PRO A 23 -16.35 2.66 -10.41
CA PRO A 23 -17.15 1.63 -9.79
C PRO A 23 -16.45 0.26 -9.87
N ARG A 24 -16.44 -0.46 -8.74
CA ARG A 24 -16.01 -1.86 -8.65
C ARG A 24 -17.07 -2.75 -9.29
N LYS A 25 -16.68 -3.57 -10.27
CA LYS A 25 -17.60 -4.39 -11.08
C LYS A 25 -17.16 -5.82 -11.26
N TYR A 26 -15.88 -6.11 -11.03
CA TYR A 26 -15.29 -7.38 -11.37
C TYR A 26 -14.77 -8.10 -10.13
N THR A 27 -14.98 -9.41 -10.08
CA THR A 27 -14.14 -10.29 -9.27
C THR A 27 -12.75 -10.42 -9.91
N SER A 28 -11.78 -10.99 -9.18
CA SER A 28 -10.44 -11.27 -9.74
C SER A 28 -10.53 -12.16 -10.99
N HIS A 29 -11.42 -13.16 -10.94
CA HIS A 29 -11.67 -14.06 -12.06
C HIS A 29 -12.29 -13.32 -13.25
N ASP A 30 -13.34 -12.52 -13.01
CA ASP A 30 -14.01 -11.76 -14.08
C ASP A 30 -13.05 -10.77 -14.74
N ALA A 31 -12.20 -10.11 -13.96
CA ALA A 31 -11.20 -9.18 -14.47
C ALA A 31 -10.19 -9.89 -15.39
N ALA A 32 -9.71 -11.07 -15.00
CA ALA A 32 -8.81 -11.88 -15.83
C ALA A 32 -9.47 -12.30 -17.16
N MET A 33 -10.72 -12.74 -17.09
CA MET A 33 -11.51 -13.14 -18.26
C MET A 33 -11.77 -11.95 -19.19
N ALA A 34 -12.17 -10.80 -18.64
CA ALA A 34 -12.36 -9.56 -19.38
C ALA A 34 -11.06 -9.10 -20.06
N ALA A 35 -9.92 -9.24 -19.39
CA ALA A 35 -8.61 -8.93 -19.93
C ALA A 35 -8.08 -9.97 -20.94
N ARG A 36 -8.75 -11.12 -21.07
CA ARG A 36 -8.34 -12.26 -21.90
C ARG A 36 -6.95 -12.79 -21.52
N VAL A 37 -6.65 -12.80 -20.23
CA VAL A 37 -5.42 -13.37 -19.67
C VAL A 37 -5.74 -14.59 -18.81
N SER A 38 -4.74 -15.40 -18.50
CA SER A 38 -4.96 -16.51 -17.57
C SER A 38 -5.19 -15.97 -16.14
N PRO A 39 -6.05 -16.61 -15.32
CA PRO A 39 -6.23 -16.25 -13.92
C PRO A 39 -4.91 -16.29 -13.14
N GLN A 40 -4.00 -17.20 -13.47
CA GLN A 40 -2.69 -17.31 -12.83
C GLN A 40 -1.79 -16.11 -13.14
N PHE A 41 -1.86 -15.56 -14.36
CA PHE A 41 -1.15 -14.33 -14.72
C PHE A 41 -1.70 -13.13 -13.94
N ALA A 42 -3.02 -12.95 -13.95
CA ALA A 42 -3.69 -11.89 -13.21
C ALA A 42 -3.35 -11.95 -11.71
N HIS A 43 -3.42 -13.14 -11.11
CA HIS A 43 -3.06 -13.35 -9.71
C HIS A 43 -1.61 -12.95 -9.39
N ARG A 44 -0.64 -13.33 -10.23
CA ARG A 44 0.76 -12.90 -10.06
C ARG A 44 0.92 -11.39 -10.19
N TYR A 45 0.16 -10.75 -11.07
CA TYR A 45 0.15 -9.30 -11.24
C TYR A 45 -0.42 -8.59 -10.00
N TRP A 46 -1.54 -9.06 -9.43
CA TRP A 46 -2.13 -8.49 -8.22
C TRP A 46 -1.16 -8.56 -7.03
N LEU A 47 -0.57 -9.73 -6.82
CA LEU A 47 0.45 -9.92 -5.78
C LEU A 47 1.68 -9.04 -6.01
N ALA A 48 2.13 -8.89 -7.26
CA ALA A 48 3.25 -8.02 -7.58
C ALA A 48 2.94 -6.53 -7.31
N SER A 49 1.71 -6.11 -7.55
CA SER A 49 1.22 -4.75 -7.36
C SER A 49 0.97 -4.39 -5.89
N GLY A 50 1.00 -5.38 -4.99
CA GLY A 50 0.76 -5.18 -3.57
C GLY A 50 -0.73 -5.17 -3.19
N TYR A 51 -1.63 -5.65 -4.07
CA TYR A 51 -3.02 -5.87 -3.67
C TYR A 51 -3.06 -6.92 -2.55
N ALA A 52 -3.86 -6.68 -1.53
CA ALA A 52 -4.16 -7.69 -0.52
C ALA A 52 -4.78 -8.90 -1.23
N VAL A 53 -4.53 -10.12 -0.72
CA VAL A 53 -5.18 -11.33 -1.24
C VAL A 53 -6.69 -11.14 -1.08
N VAL A 54 -7.36 -10.85 -2.19
CA VAL A 54 -8.80 -10.63 -2.24
C VAL A 54 -9.46 -12.00 -2.32
N ASP A 55 -10.60 -12.19 -1.65
CA ASP A 55 -11.47 -13.34 -1.90
C ASP A 55 -11.78 -13.42 -3.41
N ASP A 56 -11.67 -14.61 -3.99
CA ASP A 56 -11.89 -14.82 -5.43
C ASP A 56 -13.28 -14.36 -5.89
N ASN A 57 -14.27 -14.29 -4.98
CA ASN A 57 -15.64 -13.86 -5.26
C ASN A 57 -15.93 -12.40 -4.91
N ALA A 58 -14.97 -11.66 -4.36
CA ALA A 58 -15.21 -10.27 -3.99
C ALA A 58 -15.11 -9.33 -5.21
N VAL A 59 -16.10 -8.44 -5.32
CA VAL A 59 -16.21 -7.45 -6.41
C VAL A 59 -15.39 -6.22 -6.05
N GLU A 60 -14.07 -6.30 -6.25
CA GLU A 60 -13.11 -5.27 -5.85
C GLU A 60 -12.40 -4.60 -7.03
N PHE A 61 -12.52 -5.15 -8.25
CA PHE A 61 -11.79 -4.70 -9.43
C PHE A 61 -12.65 -3.82 -10.36
N THR A 62 -11.98 -2.94 -11.09
CA THR A 62 -12.54 -1.89 -11.94
C THR A 62 -12.19 -2.09 -13.43
N GLU A 63 -12.68 -1.21 -14.30
CA GLU A 63 -12.29 -1.22 -15.72
C GLU A 63 -10.81 -0.88 -15.89
N SER A 64 -10.29 0.04 -15.08
CA SER A 64 -8.86 0.38 -15.06
C SER A 64 -7.96 -0.82 -14.75
N ASP A 65 -8.37 -1.69 -13.82
CA ASP A 65 -7.63 -2.93 -13.50
C ASP A 65 -7.58 -3.87 -14.72
N VAL A 66 -8.70 -4.02 -15.44
CA VAL A 66 -8.77 -4.81 -16.67
C VAL A 66 -7.91 -4.19 -17.78
N ALA A 67 -7.94 -2.87 -17.94
CA ALA A 67 -7.14 -2.16 -18.92
C ALA A 67 -5.63 -2.33 -18.65
N ALA A 68 -5.23 -2.27 -17.37
CA ALA A 68 -3.85 -2.50 -16.96
C ALA A 68 -3.39 -3.93 -17.31
N LEU A 69 -4.19 -4.96 -17.01
CA LEU A 69 -3.86 -6.34 -17.39
C LEU A 69 -3.69 -6.50 -18.91
N ARG A 70 -4.57 -5.91 -19.71
CA ARG A 70 -4.48 -5.95 -21.19
C ARG A 70 -3.22 -5.28 -21.70
N LEU A 71 -2.87 -4.12 -21.16
CA LEU A 71 -1.66 -3.38 -21.54
C LEU A 71 -0.40 -4.22 -21.26
N MET A 72 -0.32 -4.77 -20.04
CA MET A 72 0.80 -5.59 -19.59
C MET A 72 0.95 -6.86 -20.43
N ALA A 73 -0.15 -7.56 -20.70
CA ALA A 73 -0.17 -8.71 -21.60
C ALA A 73 0.25 -8.34 -23.03
N GLY A 74 -0.14 -7.15 -23.50
CA GLY A 74 0.28 -6.60 -24.78
C GLY A 74 1.80 -6.43 -24.89
N TYR A 75 2.46 -5.90 -23.86
CA TYR A 75 3.94 -5.79 -23.84
C TYR A 75 4.65 -7.14 -23.92
N ILE A 76 4.09 -8.16 -23.26
CA ILE A 76 4.63 -9.52 -23.31
C ILE A 76 4.43 -10.12 -24.69
N ALA A 77 3.22 -10.00 -25.25
CA ALA A 77 2.88 -10.52 -26.57
C ALA A 77 3.74 -9.90 -27.69
N GLN A 78 4.09 -8.62 -27.56
CA GLN A 78 4.96 -7.91 -28.50
C GLN A 78 6.46 -8.14 -28.26
N GLY A 79 6.84 -8.90 -27.22
CA GLY A 79 8.24 -9.16 -26.88
C GLY A 79 8.98 -7.95 -26.30
N ILE A 80 8.27 -6.88 -25.93
CA ILE A 80 8.84 -5.67 -25.30
C ILE A 80 9.33 -5.98 -23.88
N ALA A 81 8.63 -6.87 -23.18
CA ALA A 81 8.99 -7.32 -21.85
C ALA A 81 8.78 -8.82 -21.70
N THR A 82 9.56 -9.46 -20.84
CA THR A 82 9.21 -10.79 -20.32
C THR A 82 8.22 -10.63 -19.17
N GLU A 83 7.35 -11.62 -18.95
CA GLU A 83 6.47 -11.62 -17.78
C GLU A 83 7.27 -11.42 -16.48
N HIS A 84 8.40 -12.12 -16.34
CA HIS A 84 9.26 -12.01 -15.17
C HIS A 84 9.77 -10.58 -14.97
N GLY A 85 10.29 -9.94 -16.03
CA GLY A 85 10.79 -8.57 -15.96
C GLY A 85 9.70 -7.57 -15.60
N LEU A 86 8.50 -7.73 -16.18
CA LEU A 86 7.37 -6.85 -15.91
C LEU A 86 6.92 -6.95 -14.45
N LEU A 87 6.76 -8.16 -13.92
CA LEU A 87 6.41 -8.39 -12.51
C LEU A 87 7.49 -7.87 -11.56
N GLN A 88 8.77 -7.94 -11.93
CA GLN A 88 9.86 -7.36 -11.13
C GLN A 88 9.74 -5.83 -11.03
N VAL A 89 9.46 -5.15 -12.15
CA VAL A 89 9.29 -3.69 -12.19
C VAL A 89 8.11 -3.28 -11.31
N ILE A 90 6.97 -3.94 -11.44
CA ILE A 90 5.77 -3.66 -10.64
C ILE A 90 6.08 -3.79 -9.14
N ARG A 91 6.78 -4.86 -8.71
CA ARG A 91 7.17 -5.01 -7.30
C ARG A 91 8.12 -3.91 -6.83
N LEU A 92 9.02 -3.46 -7.68
CA LEU A 92 9.93 -2.35 -7.35
C LEU A 92 9.16 -1.04 -7.16
N MET A 93 8.17 -0.79 -8.01
CA MET A 93 7.27 0.35 -7.88
C MET A 93 6.49 0.27 -6.56
N GLY A 94 5.87 -0.88 -6.28
CA GLY A 94 5.17 -1.12 -5.01
C GLY A 94 6.04 -0.84 -3.79
N ARG A 95 7.26 -1.40 -3.75
CA ARG A 95 8.21 -1.14 -2.64
C ARG A 95 8.58 0.33 -2.49
N THR A 96 8.75 1.04 -3.60
CA THR A 96 9.08 2.48 -3.59
C THR A 96 7.90 3.31 -3.07
N LEU A 97 6.68 2.97 -3.51
CA LEU A 97 5.46 3.61 -3.03
C LEU A 97 5.22 3.33 -1.54
N SER A 98 5.43 2.10 -1.07
CA SER A 98 5.33 1.77 0.36
C SER A 98 6.28 2.62 1.21
N ARG A 99 7.54 2.75 0.79
CA ARG A 99 8.51 3.61 1.48
C ARG A 99 8.11 5.08 1.48
N LEU A 100 7.52 5.57 0.39
CA LEU A 100 7.01 6.94 0.32
C LEU A 100 5.87 7.15 1.32
N VAL A 101 4.91 6.21 1.39
CA VAL A 101 3.81 6.26 2.34
C VAL A 101 4.34 6.21 3.79
N GLU A 102 5.31 5.33 4.08
CA GLU A 102 5.99 5.28 5.39
C GLU A 102 6.57 6.65 5.75
N SER A 103 7.29 7.29 4.82
CA SER A 103 7.86 8.63 5.06
C SER A 103 6.79 9.73 5.21
N GLN A 104 5.62 9.59 4.56
CA GLN A 104 4.52 10.53 4.71
C GLN A 104 3.85 10.46 6.08
N VAL A 105 3.78 9.27 6.68
CA VAL A 105 3.26 9.11 8.05
C VAL A 105 4.15 9.88 9.03
N ASP A 106 5.47 9.80 8.88
CA ASP A 106 6.41 10.52 9.75
C ASP A 106 6.21 12.04 9.68
N VAL A 107 6.01 12.58 8.47
CA VAL A 107 5.77 14.03 8.24
C VAL A 107 4.41 14.48 8.81
N VAL A 108 3.36 13.67 8.67
CA VAL A 108 2.04 14.01 9.21
C VAL A 108 2.06 13.99 10.74
N LEU A 109 2.75 13.02 11.35
CA LEU A 109 2.89 12.96 12.81
C LEU A 109 3.70 14.13 13.36
N GLU A 110 4.75 14.58 12.69
CA GLU A 110 5.51 15.78 13.06
C GLU A 110 4.63 17.04 13.10
N ARG A 111 3.71 17.18 12.13
CA ARG A 111 2.77 18.32 12.07
C ARG A 111 1.66 18.26 13.13
N LEU A 112 1.28 17.07 13.59
CA LEU A 112 0.31 16.90 14.68
C LEU A 112 0.94 17.10 16.07
N ASP A 113 2.26 17.04 16.17
CA ASP A 113 3.03 17.36 17.39
C ASP A 113 3.32 18.87 17.53
N ASP A 114 2.85 19.73 16.60
CA ASP A 114 2.97 21.19 16.71
C ASP A 114 2.07 21.68 17.87
N PRO A 115 2.65 22.13 19.00
CA PRO A 115 1.87 22.35 20.20
C PRO A 115 1.07 23.64 20.07
N ASP A 116 -0.26 23.53 20.03
CA ASP A 116 -1.12 24.65 20.41
C ASP A 116 -0.74 25.06 21.85
N PRO A 117 -0.22 26.28 22.07
CA PRO A 117 0.20 26.72 23.41
C PRO A 117 -0.98 26.80 24.40
N SER A 118 -2.23 26.71 23.93
CA SER A 118 -3.43 26.70 24.76
C SER A 118 -3.90 25.31 25.21
N ASP A 119 -3.43 24.22 24.58
CA ASP A 119 -3.87 22.85 24.94
C ASP A 119 -3.00 22.25 26.06
N THR A 120 -3.46 22.37 27.31
CA THR A 120 -2.82 21.80 28.51
C THR A 120 -3.58 20.57 29.05
N GLY A 121 -4.31 19.85 28.18
CA GLY A 121 -5.17 18.72 28.58
C GLY A 121 -4.48 17.35 28.68
N PRO A 122 -5.11 16.36 29.35
CA PRO A 122 -4.58 14.99 29.55
C PRO A 122 -4.37 14.17 28.26
N ALA A 123 -4.79 14.70 27.10
CA ALA A 123 -4.54 14.10 25.78
C ALA A 123 -3.04 13.95 25.47
N ARG A 124 -2.20 14.86 25.96
CA ARG A 124 -0.74 14.86 25.80
C ARG A 124 -0.05 13.56 26.26
N GLN A 125 -0.58 12.93 27.32
CA GLN A 125 0.05 11.74 27.90
C GLN A 125 -0.24 10.45 27.11
N ARG A 126 -1.36 10.42 26.37
CA ARG A 126 -1.78 9.25 25.58
C ARG A 126 -1.02 9.12 24.26
N ILE A 127 -0.75 10.24 23.58
CA ILE A 127 0.04 10.26 22.34
C ILE A 127 1.51 9.89 22.62
N ARG A 128 2.08 10.42 23.72
CA ARG A 128 3.45 10.09 24.16
C ARG A 128 3.61 8.61 24.54
N ALA A 129 2.62 8.02 25.22
CA ALA A 129 2.62 6.59 25.55
C ALA A 129 2.46 5.69 24.32
N GLY A 130 1.72 6.14 23.29
CA GLY A 130 1.61 5.44 22.00
C GLY A 130 2.94 5.41 21.23
N ARG A 131 3.71 6.50 21.26
CA ARG A 131 5.03 6.62 20.60
C ARG A 131 6.06 5.62 21.13
N THR A 132 6.08 5.34 22.44
CA THR A 132 6.96 4.32 23.04
C THR A 132 6.58 2.89 22.69
N ALA A 133 5.30 2.63 22.37
CA ALA A 133 4.82 1.29 22.00
C ALA A 133 5.01 0.98 20.52
N VAL A 134 4.90 1.98 19.63
CA VAL A 134 5.06 1.80 18.18
C VAL A 134 6.54 1.62 17.79
N THR A 135 7.44 2.31 18.50
CA THR A 135 8.90 2.21 18.28
C THR A 135 9.53 0.96 18.91
N SER A 136 8.84 0.29 19.84
CA SER A 136 9.32 -0.96 20.47
C SER A 136 8.87 -2.23 19.76
N ARG A 137 8.05 -2.15 18.70
CA ARG A 137 7.73 -3.33 17.88
C ARG A 137 8.99 -3.69 17.07
N ARG A 138 9.82 -4.57 17.63
CA ARG A 138 10.91 -5.23 16.91
C ARG A 138 10.37 -5.73 15.55
N PRO A 139 11.03 -5.45 14.42
CA PRO A 139 10.75 -6.23 13.21
C PRO A 139 11.01 -7.70 13.59
N GLY A 140 10.01 -8.55 13.42
CA GLY A 140 10.14 -9.98 13.64
C GLY A 140 11.33 -10.48 12.83
N GLY A 141 12.38 -10.91 13.53
CA GLY A 141 13.57 -11.47 12.93
C GLY A 141 13.21 -12.72 12.15
N ILE A 142 13.65 -12.76 10.90
CA ILE A 142 14.04 -14.02 10.26
C ILE A 142 15.45 -14.34 10.77
N ASP A 143 15.55 -14.88 11.98
CA ASP A 143 16.81 -15.43 12.47
C ASP A 143 17.06 -16.79 11.79
N GLY A 144 18.18 -16.90 11.07
CA GLY A 144 18.66 -18.18 10.57
C GLY A 144 19.69 -18.10 9.46
N CYS A 145 20.90 -17.63 9.78
CA CYS A 145 22.21 -18.11 9.30
C CYS A 145 23.28 -17.02 9.43
N ALA A 146 23.96 -17.00 10.58
CA ALA A 146 25.29 -16.41 10.69
C ALA A 146 26.26 -17.56 10.95
N ASP A 147 26.83 -18.13 9.88
CA ASP A 147 28.00 -18.98 10.00
C ASP A 147 29.26 -18.11 9.99
N HIS A 148 30.12 -18.40 10.96
CA HIS A 148 31.43 -17.79 11.19
C HIS A 148 32.31 -17.74 9.94
N VAL A 149 32.80 -16.53 9.62
CA VAL A 149 34.06 -16.35 8.90
C VAL A 149 34.99 -15.52 9.78
N VAL A 150 35.88 -16.23 10.49
CA VAL A 150 37.11 -15.65 11.03
C VAL A 150 38.07 -15.45 9.86
N SER A 151 38.47 -14.21 9.60
CA SER A 151 39.55 -13.92 8.65
C SER A 151 40.75 -13.33 9.39
N PRO A 152 41.96 -13.92 9.29
CA PRO A 152 43.16 -13.36 9.91
C PRO A 152 43.73 -12.25 9.01
N ARG A 153 44.09 -11.11 9.61
CA ARG A 153 44.87 -10.06 8.93
C ARG A 153 46.32 -10.50 8.79
N PRO A 154 46.95 -10.36 7.61
CA PRO A 154 48.40 -10.32 7.54
C PRO A 154 48.90 -8.91 7.86
N ARG A 155 49.86 -8.83 8.79
CA ARG A 155 50.91 -7.80 8.78
C ARG A 155 51.79 -8.11 7.57
N TRP A 156 51.90 -7.21 6.61
CA TRP A 156 53.01 -6.27 6.36
C TRP A 156 52.62 -5.42 5.15
#